data_AF-A0A643CGX6-F1
#
_entry.id   AF-A0A643CGX6-F1
#
_cell.length_a   1.000
_cell.length_b   1.000
_cell.length_c   1.000
_cell.angle_alpha   90.00
_cell.angle_beta   90.00
_cell.angle_gamma   90.00
#
_symmetry.space_group_name_H-M   'P 1'
#
loop_
_entity.id
_entity.type
_entity.pdbx_description
1 polymer ?
#
loop_
_entity_poly.entity_id
_entity_poly.type
_entity_poly.pdbx_seq_one_letter_code
_entity_poly.pdbx_strand_id
1 'polypeptide(L)'
;MTFTRHLKSRLPSAVRSLILQKKPNIRNMFSMARGLQPASVVVLPRSLAPAFEKFCQVNSGPLPLLGQSEPGKWTLPALDAVPGTRTGCPRFWKYEFGTCTGSLTSLDESSEQLKAMVAFLLGSSFSLEGAWEKGGLPRRDSAGHGHMGAYKTEVPCATIASFCCPLVVTMRPVPKDKLERLVRACEHGQPVHIGDPEPLGIKDLSKPDFGEPVVCQPGHVAVFWPSQLTSLEAVSACRFDEVVWAQTLLLCALEMPLAFTSAPGCTVMTDLKGTAAPARCLTPEGMPEVHHISQDPLHCSMASASVAQKIRELEMIIAIDPGSRGIGHLLRPGELLRASLSLSHARSMLLTTGFRTPLNHEPPEETDGPLGAVALAAFLQALEKRVSMVVDQRALNLHKKLVDEAVQRGVLKRQIPILTYQGRSAEAAQAFLCRDGNPKSPRFDHLVAIERAGRAADGNYYNARKRNIKHVVDPIDDLFLAVQKIPGISSPGVGDGGNELGMGKVKEAVKRHI
;
A
#
# COMPACT_ATOMS: atom_id res chain seq x y z
N MET A 1 32.86 -5.88 -16.72
CA MET A 1 31.54 -5.35 -17.13
C MET A 1 30.68 -5.24 -15.88
N THR A 2 30.21 -4.02 -15.63
CA THR A 2 29.91 -3.45 -14.32
C THR A 2 28.39 -3.50 -14.07
N PHE A 3 27.92 -4.44 -13.26
CA PHE A 3 26.48 -4.61 -12.94
C PHE A 3 26.24 -4.78 -11.42
N THR A 4 26.95 -4.04 -10.56
CA THR A 4 26.82 -4.23 -9.09
C THR A 4 26.90 -2.97 -8.22
N ARG A 5 26.88 -1.76 -8.80
CA ARG A 5 26.79 -0.53 -8.00
C ARG A 5 25.54 0.26 -8.39
N HIS A 6 24.39 -0.04 -7.79
CA HIS A 6 23.27 0.92 -7.56
C HIS A 6 22.05 0.36 -6.76
N LEU A 7 22.18 -0.72 -5.97
CA LEU A 7 21.07 -1.25 -5.14
C LEU A 7 21.08 -0.75 -3.68
N LYS A 8 21.35 0.54 -3.46
CA LYS A 8 21.09 1.22 -2.18
C LYS A 8 20.07 2.36 -2.35
N SER A 9 18.80 1.97 -2.38
CA SER A 9 17.61 2.79 -2.07
C SER A 9 16.43 1.79 -2.10
N ARG A 10 15.73 1.37 -1.03
CA ARG A 10 14.75 2.02 -0.10
C ARG A 10 13.40 2.46 -0.72
N LEU A 11 12.37 1.60 -0.55
CA LEU A 11 10.91 1.80 -0.77
C LEU A 11 10.35 1.90 -2.22
N PRO A 12 9.09 1.44 -2.46
CA PRO A 12 8.41 1.43 -3.76
C PRO A 12 8.31 2.81 -4.44
N SER A 13 8.39 2.82 -5.76
CA SER A 13 8.49 4.02 -6.62
C SER A 13 7.29 4.99 -6.54
N ALA A 14 6.10 4.54 -6.15
CA ALA A 14 4.93 5.41 -5.96
C ALA A 14 5.09 6.40 -4.77
N VAL A 15 5.93 6.06 -3.79
CA VAL A 15 6.26 6.93 -2.64
C VAL A 15 7.51 7.77 -2.92
N ARG A 16 8.31 7.41 -3.94
CA ARG A 16 9.66 7.94 -4.16
C ARG A 16 9.72 9.21 -5.01
N SER A 17 8.75 9.43 -5.89
CA SER A 17 8.69 10.64 -6.74
C SER A 17 8.47 11.94 -5.94
N LEU A 18 8.20 11.83 -4.63
CA LEU A 18 7.98 12.96 -3.71
C LEU A 18 9.18 13.25 -2.79
N ILE A 19 10.24 12.43 -2.77
CA ILE A 19 11.25 12.44 -1.68
C ILE A 19 12.62 13.06 -2.06
N LEU A 20 12.91 13.35 -3.34
CA LEU A 20 14.22 13.89 -3.72
C LEU A 20 14.14 15.11 -4.64
N GLN A 21 13.81 16.27 -4.07
CA GLN A 21 14.31 17.55 -4.56
C GLN A 21 14.94 18.35 -3.42
N LYS A 22 16.21 18.74 -3.60
CA LYS A 22 16.94 19.63 -2.70
C LYS A 22 16.47 21.08 -2.89
N LYS A 23 16.23 21.77 -1.76
CA LYS A 23 16.15 23.24 -1.50
C LYS A 23 14.85 23.98 -1.89
N PRO A 24 14.55 25.18 -1.29
CA PRO A 24 15.32 25.97 -0.32
C PRO A 24 14.66 26.10 1.07
N ASN A 25 15.43 26.62 2.04
CA ASN A 25 14.96 26.99 3.39
C ASN A 25 13.73 27.89 3.32
N ILE A 26 12.61 27.44 3.90
CA ILE A 26 11.38 28.22 3.97
C ILE A 26 11.42 29.09 5.23
N ARG A 27 11.79 30.35 5.04
CA ARG A 27 11.38 31.48 5.87
C ARG A 27 10.60 32.39 4.94
N ASN A 28 9.32 32.66 5.19
CA ASN A 28 8.70 33.97 4.96
C ASN A 28 7.21 34.03 5.32
N MET A 29 6.83 35.27 5.67
CA MET A 29 5.55 35.79 6.18
C MET A 29 4.34 35.53 5.29
N PHE A 30 3.18 35.50 5.96
CA PHE A 30 1.83 35.61 5.40
C PHE A 30 1.74 36.71 4.33
N SER A 31 1.28 36.36 3.12
CA SER A 31 0.95 37.34 2.09
C SER A 31 -0.38 36.96 1.45
N MET A 32 -1.28 37.94 1.38
CA MET A 32 -2.63 37.77 0.85
C MET A 32 -2.64 37.53 -0.66
N ALA A 33 -3.01 36.31 -1.06
CA ALA A 33 -3.43 35.99 -2.41
C ALA A 33 -4.83 35.33 -2.39
N ARG A 34 -5.68 35.68 -3.36
CA ARG A 34 -7.09 35.23 -3.45
C ARG A 34 -7.18 33.70 -3.60
N GLY A 35 -7.82 33.07 -2.61
CA GLY A 35 -8.22 31.66 -2.58
C GLY A 35 -7.92 31.05 -1.21
N LEU A 36 -8.89 31.06 -0.29
CA LEU A 36 -8.73 30.47 1.04
C LEU A 36 -8.85 28.94 0.96
N GLN A 37 -7.87 28.21 1.50
CA GLN A 37 -7.92 26.75 1.64
C GLN A 37 -8.05 26.36 3.13
N PRO A 38 -8.88 25.36 3.48
CA PRO A 38 -8.97 24.86 4.85
C PRO A 38 -7.70 24.09 5.22
N ALA A 39 -7.18 24.37 6.42
CA ALA A 39 -6.00 23.73 7.00
C ALA A 39 -6.28 23.29 8.45
N SER A 40 -5.72 22.15 8.85
CA SER A 40 -5.67 21.74 10.25
C SER A 40 -4.43 22.31 10.91
N VAL A 41 -4.48 22.41 12.23
CA VAL A 41 -3.46 23.09 13.02
C VAL A 41 -2.86 22.11 14.02
N VAL A 42 -1.53 22.11 14.12
CA VAL A 42 -0.78 21.39 15.17
C VAL A 42 0.17 22.36 15.84
N VAL A 43 0.21 22.34 17.17
CA VAL A 43 1.01 23.23 18.01
C VAL A 43 1.89 22.40 18.90
N LEU A 44 3.20 22.59 18.77
CA LEU A 44 4.19 21.78 19.46
C LEU A 44 5.27 22.66 20.10
N PRO A 45 5.93 22.19 21.17
CA PRO A 45 7.13 22.83 21.70
C PRO A 45 8.21 22.97 20.62
N ARG A 46 8.95 24.09 20.66
CA ARG A 46 10.05 24.38 19.72
C ARG A 46 11.07 23.24 19.61
N SER A 47 11.30 22.49 20.69
CA SER A 47 12.22 21.35 20.71
C SER A 47 11.80 20.21 19.77
N LEU A 48 10.49 20.01 19.57
CA LEU A 48 9.94 18.95 18.72
C LEU A 48 9.74 19.39 17.26
N ALA A 49 9.79 20.71 16.99
CA ALA A 49 9.49 21.27 15.69
C ALA A 49 10.34 20.68 14.53
N PRO A 50 11.69 20.54 14.64
CA PRO A 50 12.49 19.97 13.55
C PRO A 50 12.15 18.49 13.26
N ALA A 51 11.81 17.72 14.30
CA ALA A 51 11.42 16.33 14.15
C ALA A 51 10.05 16.20 13.47
N PHE A 52 9.08 17.03 13.88
CA PHE A 52 7.75 17.04 13.29
C PHE A 52 7.74 17.54 11.85
N GLU A 53 8.53 18.57 11.51
CA GLU A 53 8.68 19.05 10.14
C GLU A 53 9.19 17.92 9.23
N LYS A 54 10.25 17.22 9.65
CA LYS A 54 10.79 16.08 8.91
C LYS A 54 9.82 14.90 8.84
N PHE A 55 9.06 14.65 9.90
CA PHE A 55 7.99 13.65 9.91
C PHE A 55 6.92 13.97 8.86
N CYS A 56 6.46 15.22 8.76
CA CYS A 56 5.52 15.66 7.73
C CYS A 56 6.12 15.55 6.32
N GLN A 57 7.39 15.89 6.13
CA GLN A 57 8.06 15.78 4.82
C GLN A 57 8.12 14.33 4.31
N VAL A 58 8.49 13.38 5.17
CA VAL A 58 8.55 11.96 4.81
C VAL A 58 7.15 11.37 4.61
N ASN A 59 6.15 11.91 5.31
CA ASN A 59 4.74 11.52 5.22
C ASN A 59 3.88 12.58 4.50
N SER A 60 4.40 13.18 3.42
CA SER A 60 3.78 14.34 2.75
C SER A 60 2.42 14.06 2.11
N GLY A 61 2.08 12.79 1.86
CA GLY A 61 0.75 12.37 1.42
C GLY A 61 -0.32 12.63 2.49
N PRO A 62 -0.24 12.00 3.66
CA PRO A 62 -1.19 12.23 4.77
C PRO A 62 -0.98 13.54 5.54
N LEU A 63 0.24 14.09 5.55
CA LEU A 63 0.59 15.28 6.34
C LEU A 63 1.19 16.37 5.45
N PRO A 64 0.40 16.95 4.53
CA PRO A 64 0.88 18.00 3.63
C PRO A 64 1.15 19.29 4.41
N LEU A 65 2.42 19.58 4.70
CA LEU A 65 2.81 20.78 5.42
C LEU A 65 2.72 22.02 4.53
N LEU A 66 1.83 22.97 4.90
CA LEU A 66 1.65 24.24 4.18
C LEU A 66 2.58 25.34 4.68
N GLY A 67 2.85 25.35 5.99
CA GLY A 67 3.67 26.37 6.61
C GLY A 67 3.86 26.14 8.10
N GLN A 68 4.80 26.88 8.68
CA GLN A 68 5.08 26.88 10.11
C GLN A 68 5.28 28.31 10.63
N SER A 69 4.92 28.55 11.90
CA SER A 69 5.14 29.85 12.54
C SER A 69 6.57 29.99 13.09
N GLU A 70 7.00 31.22 13.37
CA GLU A 70 8.13 31.41 14.28
C GLU A 70 7.71 31.07 15.72
N PRO A 71 8.64 30.59 16.57
CA PRO A 71 8.34 30.31 17.97
C PRO A 71 7.74 31.53 18.69
N GLY A 72 6.60 31.35 19.36
CA GLY A 72 5.93 32.41 20.11
C GLY A 72 5.26 33.50 19.26
N LYS A 73 5.46 33.50 17.94
CA LYS A 73 4.74 34.36 16.99
C LYS A 73 3.57 33.59 16.39
N TRP A 74 2.58 33.34 17.23
CA TRP A 74 1.33 32.69 16.87
C TRP A 74 0.28 33.75 16.50
N THR A 75 0.00 33.93 15.22
CA THR A 75 -1.18 34.67 14.74
C THR A 75 -1.94 33.74 13.82
N LEU A 76 -3.03 33.16 14.33
CA LEU A 76 -3.96 32.41 13.49
C LEU A 76 -4.70 33.41 12.58
N PRO A 77 -4.82 33.15 11.28
CA PRO A 77 -5.99 33.60 10.54
C PRO A 77 -7.24 33.17 11.32
N ALA A 78 -8.28 34.00 11.37
CA ALA A 78 -9.49 33.69 12.13
C ALA A 78 -9.94 32.23 11.86
N LEU A 79 -10.12 31.43 12.92
CA LEU A 79 -10.78 30.13 12.79
C LEU A 79 -12.24 30.40 12.43
N ASP A 80 -12.50 30.52 11.14
CA ASP A 80 -13.85 30.49 10.63
C ASP A 80 -14.35 29.07 10.80
N ALA A 81 -15.24 28.93 11.77
CA ALA A 81 -15.97 27.71 11.98
C ALA A 81 -16.71 27.39 10.66
N VAL A 82 -16.60 26.15 10.16
CA VAL A 82 -17.30 25.73 8.93
C VAL A 82 -18.77 26.17 9.03
N PRO A 83 -19.37 26.78 8.00
CA PRO A 83 -20.76 27.23 8.06
C PRO A 83 -21.67 26.10 8.58
N GLY A 84 -22.26 26.28 9.77
CA GLY A 84 -23.08 25.27 10.46
C GLY A 84 -22.53 24.73 11.78
N THR A 85 -21.33 25.15 12.23
CA THR A 85 -20.82 24.81 13.57
C THR A 85 -21.50 25.69 14.63
N ARG A 86 -22.15 25.06 15.62
CA ARG A 86 -22.85 25.73 16.71
C ARG A 86 -21.89 26.59 17.54
N THR A 87 -22.33 27.77 17.96
CA THR A 87 -21.63 28.62 18.93
C THR A 87 -21.33 27.79 20.20
N GLY A 88 -20.06 27.65 20.58
CA GLY A 88 -19.63 26.86 21.75
C GLY A 88 -18.94 25.53 21.44
N CYS A 89 -18.75 25.14 20.18
CA CYS A 89 -17.96 23.94 19.85
C CYS A 89 -16.46 24.12 20.18
N PRO A 90 -15.78 23.08 20.69
CA PRO A 90 -14.35 23.12 20.93
C PRO A 90 -13.60 23.30 19.61
N ARG A 91 -12.67 24.25 19.57
CA ARG A 91 -11.83 24.56 18.41
C ARG A 91 -10.50 23.85 18.45
N PHE A 92 -10.00 23.56 19.64
CA PHE A 92 -8.73 22.91 19.87
C PHE A 92 -8.85 21.76 20.87
N TRP A 93 -8.00 20.76 20.70
CA TRP A 93 -7.76 19.71 21.69
C TRP A 93 -6.40 19.95 22.34
N LYS A 94 -6.37 19.81 23.67
CA LYS A 94 -5.17 19.94 24.51
C LYS A 94 -4.64 18.55 24.82
N TYR A 95 -3.34 18.38 24.61
CA TYR A 95 -2.63 17.14 24.91
C TYR A 95 -1.55 17.43 25.92
N GLU A 96 -1.55 16.68 27.03
CA GLU A 96 -0.47 16.69 28.02
C GLU A 96 0.11 15.29 28.08
N PHE A 97 1.43 15.19 27.93
CA PHE A 97 2.15 13.90 27.94
C PHE A 97 1.56 12.87 26.94
N GLY A 98 1.14 13.34 25.75
CA GLY A 98 0.54 12.51 24.70
C GLY A 98 -0.93 12.13 24.92
N THR A 99 -1.51 12.46 26.07
CA THR A 99 -2.92 12.16 26.40
C THR A 99 -3.79 13.39 26.16
N CYS A 100 -4.94 13.23 25.52
CA CYS A 100 -5.90 14.31 25.34
C CYS A 100 -6.55 14.65 26.71
N THR A 101 -6.20 15.80 27.30
CA THR A 101 -6.65 16.19 28.65
C THR A 101 -7.80 17.19 28.64
N GLY A 102 -8.15 17.76 27.49
CA GLY A 102 -9.32 18.63 27.40
C GLY A 102 -9.52 19.24 26.02
N SER A 103 -10.61 20.00 25.89
CA SER A 103 -10.97 20.71 24.68
C SER A 103 -11.17 22.20 24.97
N LEU A 104 -10.68 23.07 24.10
CA LEU A 104 -10.66 24.52 24.28
C LEU A 104 -11.41 25.21 23.14
N THR A 105 -12.16 26.27 23.45
CA THR A 105 -12.81 27.15 22.46
C THR A 105 -11.87 28.22 21.92
N SER A 106 -10.86 28.61 22.70
CA SER A 106 -9.76 29.48 22.27
C SER A 106 -8.45 29.07 22.95
N LEU A 107 -7.32 29.46 22.35
CA LEU A 107 -5.98 29.29 22.93
C LEU A 107 -5.50 30.52 23.73
N ASP A 108 -6.32 31.58 23.83
CA ASP A 108 -5.95 32.84 24.48
C ASP A 108 -5.58 32.67 25.97
N GLU A 109 -6.24 31.75 26.67
CA GLU A 109 -5.99 31.44 28.08
C GLU A 109 -4.62 30.76 28.32
N SER A 110 -3.97 30.24 27.27
CA SER A 110 -2.68 29.55 27.33
C SER A 110 -1.49 30.41 26.86
N SER A 111 -1.66 31.73 26.80
CA SER A 111 -0.71 32.69 26.19
C SER A 111 0.76 32.55 26.66
N GLU A 112 1.02 32.33 27.95
CA GLU A 112 2.38 32.15 28.46
C GLU A 112 3.05 30.86 27.98
N GLN A 113 2.29 29.76 27.89
CA GLN A 113 2.80 28.46 27.44
C GLN A 113 3.07 28.45 25.92
N LEU A 114 2.35 29.27 25.15
CA LEU A 114 2.48 29.38 23.70
C LEU A 114 3.76 30.12 23.25
N LYS A 115 4.43 30.89 24.14
CA LYS A 115 5.66 31.65 23.81
C LYS A 115 6.81 30.80 23.31
N ALA A 116 6.88 29.53 23.71
CA ALA A 116 7.91 28.58 23.29
C ALA A 116 7.42 27.53 22.29
N MET A 117 6.26 27.74 21.68
CA MET A 117 5.62 26.79 20.76
C MET A 117 5.67 27.24 19.30
N VAL A 118 5.54 26.27 18.41
CA VAL A 118 5.53 26.42 16.95
C VAL A 118 4.21 25.88 16.40
N ALA A 119 3.59 26.67 15.53
CA ALA A 119 2.43 26.26 14.73
C ALA A 119 2.85 25.53 13.48
N PHE A 120 2.13 24.48 13.15
CA PHE A 120 2.17 23.81 11.86
C PHE A 120 0.79 23.89 11.24
N LEU A 121 0.73 24.45 10.03
CA LEU A 121 -0.46 24.43 9.19
C LEU A 121 -0.35 23.25 8.26
N LEU A 122 -1.22 22.26 8.48
CA LEU A 122 -1.31 21.08 7.65
C LEU A 122 -2.49 21.26 6.72
N GLY A 123 -2.25 21.10 5.42
CA GLY A 123 -3.30 21.23 4.43
C GLY A 123 -4.36 20.19 4.69
N SER A 124 -5.60 20.55 4.38
CA SER A 124 -6.52 19.50 3.98
C SER A 124 -5.93 18.90 2.73
N SER A 125 -5.59 17.63 2.81
CA SER A 125 -5.40 16.78 1.65
C SER A 125 -6.70 16.85 0.85
N PHE A 126 -6.79 17.85 -0.04
CA PHE A 126 -7.69 18.01 -1.18
C PHE A 126 -8.90 18.94 -0.99
N SER A 127 -9.11 19.79 -2.01
CA SER A 127 -10.45 20.22 -2.39
C SER A 127 -11.17 19.06 -3.08
N LEU A 128 -11.38 17.97 -2.34
CA LEU A 128 -12.02 16.76 -2.82
C LEU A 128 -13.36 17.11 -3.49
N GLU A 129 -14.10 18.08 -2.95
CA GLU A 129 -15.35 18.60 -3.52
C GLU A 129 -15.20 19.13 -4.96
N GLY A 130 -14.08 19.79 -5.30
CA GLY A 130 -13.82 20.25 -6.67
C GLY A 130 -13.52 19.09 -7.63
N ALA A 131 -12.80 18.07 -7.16
CA ALA A 131 -12.55 16.85 -7.93
C ALA A 131 -13.85 16.02 -8.12
N TRP A 132 -14.72 16.01 -7.12
CA TRP A 132 -16.03 15.33 -7.17
C TRP A 132 -16.93 15.94 -8.24
N GLU A 133 -17.03 17.27 -8.29
CA GLU A 133 -17.77 17.94 -9.36
C GLU A 133 -17.20 17.67 -10.75
N LYS A 134 -15.88 17.81 -10.93
CA LYS A 134 -15.19 17.46 -12.19
C LYS A 134 -15.43 15.99 -12.58
N GLY A 135 -15.52 15.12 -11.57
CA GLY A 135 -15.87 13.71 -11.66
C GLY A 135 -17.35 13.42 -11.99
N GLY A 136 -18.22 14.44 -12.03
CA GLY A 136 -19.65 14.28 -12.26
C GLY A 136 -20.39 13.70 -11.05
N LEU A 137 -19.87 13.91 -9.84
CA LEU A 137 -20.49 13.54 -8.57
C LEU A 137 -21.02 14.81 -7.87
N PRO A 138 -22.17 14.73 -7.18
CA PRO A 138 -22.69 15.87 -6.43
C PRO A 138 -21.74 16.27 -5.31
N ARG A 139 -21.63 17.58 -5.05
CA ARG A 139 -21.03 18.07 -3.80
C ARG A 139 -21.89 17.61 -2.63
N ARG A 140 -21.28 17.53 -1.45
CA ARG A 140 -22.01 17.24 -0.22
C ARG A 140 -23.09 18.30 0.03
N ASP A 141 -24.29 17.86 0.43
CA ASP A 141 -25.30 18.78 0.96
C ASP A 141 -24.77 19.46 2.22
N SER A 142 -24.74 20.80 2.22
CA SER A 142 -24.32 21.61 3.37
C SER A 142 -25.20 21.43 4.60
N ALA A 143 -26.40 20.85 4.45
CA ALA A 143 -27.35 20.55 5.51
C ALA A 143 -27.27 19.10 6.06
N GLY A 144 -26.39 18.25 5.51
CA GLY A 144 -26.41 16.80 5.72
C GLY A 144 -25.21 16.20 6.48
N HIS A 145 -25.32 16.14 7.81
CA HIS A 145 -24.86 15.05 8.68
C HIS A 145 -23.33 14.79 8.82
N GLY A 146 -22.78 15.10 10.00
CA GLY A 146 -21.64 14.41 10.62
C GLY A 146 -20.26 14.51 9.95
N HIS A 147 -19.19 14.48 10.75
CA HIS A 147 -17.86 14.22 10.21
C HIS A 147 -17.85 12.86 9.51
N MET A 148 -17.26 12.78 8.32
CA MET A 148 -17.16 11.53 7.57
C MET A 148 -16.44 10.47 8.39
N GLY A 149 -16.94 9.24 8.37
CA GLY A 149 -16.30 8.10 9.01
C GLY A 149 -14.83 8.01 8.64
N ALA A 150 -13.98 8.13 9.65
CA ALA A 150 -12.54 7.98 9.54
C ALA A 150 -12.07 6.79 10.36
N TYR A 151 -11.04 6.11 9.85
CA TYR A 151 -10.58 4.82 10.35
C TYR A 151 -9.07 4.86 10.58
N LYS A 152 -8.64 4.40 11.74
CA LYS A 152 -7.25 4.11 12.05
C LYS A 152 -6.88 2.82 11.32
N THR A 153 -5.83 2.90 10.50
CA THR A 153 -5.37 1.74 9.72
C THR A 153 -4.27 0.99 10.46
N GLU A 154 -3.99 -0.24 10.03
CA GLU A 154 -2.77 -0.96 10.42
C GLU A 154 -1.53 -0.51 9.63
N VAL A 155 -1.67 0.47 8.73
CA VAL A 155 -0.57 0.98 7.90
C VAL A 155 0.16 2.07 8.69
N PRO A 156 1.43 1.86 9.11
CA PRO A 156 2.16 2.87 9.86
C PRO A 156 2.65 4.00 8.95
N CYS A 157 2.62 5.23 9.45
CA CYS A 157 3.43 6.31 8.90
C CYS A 157 4.92 6.01 9.10
N ALA A 158 5.77 6.56 8.22
CA ALA A 158 7.21 6.43 8.36
C ALA A 158 7.68 7.15 9.63
N THR A 159 8.31 6.40 10.54
CA THR A 159 8.76 6.89 11.84
C THR A 159 9.92 7.89 11.71
N ILE A 160 9.84 9.00 12.45
CA ILE A 160 10.93 9.98 12.60
C ILE A 160 11.01 10.39 14.07
N ALA A 161 12.16 10.12 14.70
CA ALA A 161 12.37 10.37 16.12
C ALA A 161 11.24 9.76 16.97
N SER A 162 10.56 10.56 17.80
CA SER A 162 9.44 10.12 18.65
C SER A 162 8.08 10.07 17.93
N PHE A 163 7.98 10.51 16.67
CA PHE A 163 6.73 10.48 15.91
C PHE A 163 6.56 9.15 15.18
N CYS A 164 5.57 8.37 15.61
CA CYS A 164 5.14 7.12 15.01
C CYS A 164 3.63 6.98 15.21
N CYS A 165 2.86 6.84 14.14
CA CYS A 165 1.41 6.68 14.25
C CYS A 165 0.86 5.84 13.10
N PRO A 166 -0.33 5.23 13.26
CA PRO A 166 -1.07 4.70 12.13
C PRO A 166 -1.50 5.83 11.19
N LEU A 167 -1.58 5.53 9.90
CA LEU A 167 -2.29 6.35 8.94
C LEU A 167 -3.79 6.33 9.29
N VAL A 168 -4.42 7.49 9.29
CA VAL A 168 -5.89 7.60 9.39
C VAL A 168 -6.45 7.93 8.01
N VAL A 169 -7.51 7.23 7.62
CA VAL A 169 -8.18 7.43 6.32
C VAL A 169 -9.63 7.81 6.50
N THR A 170 -10.17 8.59 5.56
CA THR A 170 -11.62 8.74 5.37
C THR A 170 -12.06 7.88 4.21
N MET A 171 -13.29 7.36 4.26
CA MET A 171 -13.86 6.53 3.20
C MET A 171 -15.05 7.23 2.54
N ARG A 172 -15.07 7.26 1.21
CA ARG A 172 -16.26 7.66 0.43
C ARG A 172 -16.66 6.56 -0.55
N PRO A 173 -17.95 6.20 -0.63
CA PRO A 173 -18.46 5.33 -1.67
C PRO A 173 -18.52 6.08 -2.99
N VAL A 174 -18.01 5.47 -4.06
CA VAL A 174 -17.96 6.04 -5.41
C VAL A 174 -18.62 5.07 -6.39
N PRO A 175 -19.60 5.50 -7.21
CA PRO A 175 -20.16 4.70 -8.29
C PRO A 175 -19.06 4.14 -9.20
N LYS A 176 -19.11 2.83 -9.49
CA LYS A 176 -18.05 2.12 -10.23
C LYS A 176 -17.77 2.75 -11.60
N ASP A 177 -18.80 3.25 -12.28
CA ASP A 177 -18.74 3.94 -13.57
C ASP A 177 -18.07 5.33 -13.51
N LYS A 178 -18.02 5.96 -12.33
CA LYS A 178 -17.43 7.29 -12.13
C LYS A 178 -16.04 7.25 -11.49
N LEU A 179 -15.61 6.09 -11.01
CA LEU A 179 -14.36 5.91 -10.27
C LEU A 179 -13.14 6.44 -11.03
N GLU A 180 -12.96 6.02 -12.28
CA GLU A 180 -11.79 6.40 -13.07
C GLU A 180 -11.79 7.91 -13.37
N ARG A 181 -12.96 8.48 -13.69
CA ARG A 181 -13.10 9.91 -13.92
C ARG A 181 -12.78 10.74 -12.67
N LEU A 182 -13.24 10.28 -11.51
CA LEU A 182 -12.93 10.92 -10.22
C LEU A 182 -11.42 10.88 -9.93
N VAL A 183 -10.79 9.72 -10.06
CA VAL A 183 -9.36 9.54 -9.80
C VAL A 183 -8.51 10.43 -10.72
N ARG A 184 -8.88 10.57 -11.99
CA ARG A 184 -8.23 11.49 -12.93
C ARG A 184 -8.45 12.97 -12.59
N ALA A 185 -9.59 13.31 -11.99
CA ALA A 185 -9.90 14.67 -11.55
C ALA A 185 -9.16 15.09 -10.27
N CYS A 186 -8.63 14.13 -9.50
CA CYS A 186 -7.79 14.38 -8.33
C CYS A 186 -6.39 14.84 -8.76
N GLU A 187 -6.24 16.16 -8.97
CA GLU A 187 -4.97 16.80 -9.33
C GLU A 187 -3.96 16.78 -8.17
N HIS A 188 -4.47 16.87 -6.94
CA HIS A 188 -3.70 16.71 -5.73
C HIS A 188 -4.26 15.53 -4.94
N GLY A 189 -3.31 14.72 -4.47
CA GLY A 189 -3.40 13.45 -3.75
C GLY A 189 -4.56 12.50 -4.03
N GLN A 190 -4.08 11.45 -4.65
CA GLN A 190 -4.81 10.26 -5.00
C GLN A 190 -5.35 9.54 -3.77
N PRO A 191 -6.40 8.73 -3.95
CA PRO A 191 -6.78 7.78 -2.93
C PRO A 191 -5.59 6.88 -2.59
N VAL A 192 -5.46 6.52 -1.33
CA VAL A 192 -4.45 5.57 -0.86
C VAL A 192 -4.89 4.13 -1.06
N HIS A 193 -6.20 3.90 -1.20
CA HIS A 193 -6.78 2.57 -1.36
C HIS A 193 -8.14 2.59 -2.04
N ILE A 194 -8.47 1.54 -2.78
CA ILE A 194 -9.72 1.40 -3.54
C ILE A 194 -10.24 -0.05 -3.43
N GLY A 195 -11.42 -0.23 -2.84
CA GLY A 195 -12.10 -1.51 -2.71
C GLY A 195 -12.07 -2.06 -1.28
N ASP A 196 -11.70 -3.32 -1.15
CA ASP A 196 -11.68 -4.10 0.09
C ASP A 196 -10.99 -3.36 1.25
N PRO A 197 -11.64 -3.11 2.39
CA PRO A 197 -11.01 -2.42 3.53
C PRO A 197 -9.97 -3.27 4.31
N GLU A 198 -9.98 -4.59 4.16
CA GLU A 198 -9.14 -5.49 4.97
C GLU A 198 -7.62 -5.25 4.83
N PRO A 199 -7.05 -4.93 3.64
CA PRO A 199 -5.65 -4.55 3.49
C PRO A 199 -5.22 -3.30 4.26
N LEU A 200 -6.18 -2.45 4.67
CA LEU A 200 -5.93 -1.33 5.59
C LEU A 200 -6.09 -1.71 7.07
N GLY A 201 -6.49 -2.96 7.38
CA GLY A 201 -6.80 -3.42 8.73
C GLY A 201 -8.21 -3.04 9.21
N ILE A 202 -9.06 -2.52 8.33
CA ILE A 202 -10.41 -2.08 8.67
C ILE A 202 -11.36 -3.26 8.52
N LYS A 203 -11.88 -3.77 9.65
CA LYS A 203 -12.73 -4.98 9.69
C LYS A 203 -14.21 -4.71 9.46
N ASP A 204 -14.68 -3.50 9.78
CA ASP A 204 -16.09 -3.15 9.79
C ASP A 204 -16.29 -1.66 9.46
N LEU A 205 -16.79 -1.37 8.25
CA LEU A 205 -17.06 0.00 7.80
C LEU A 205 -18.23 0.66 8.55
N SER A 206 -19.02 -0.09 9.32
CA SER A 206 -20.09 0.49 10.15
C SER A 206 -19.58 1.10 11.46
N LYS A 207 -18.29 0.92 11.78
CA LYS A 207 -17.66 1.36 13.04
C LYS A 207 -16.43 2.22 12.78
N PRO A 208 -16.60 3.48 12.34
CA PRO A 208 -15.47 4.39 12.23
C PRO A 208 -14.89 4.72 13.62
N ASP A 209 -13.58 4.94 13.67
CA ASP A 209 -12.90 5.44 14.88
C ASP A 209 -13.27 6.90 15.18
N PHE A 210 -13.62 7.65 14.14
CA PHE A 210 -14.06 9.04 14.24
C PHE A 210 -15.21 9.35 13.28
N GLY A 211 -16.17 10.16 13.73
CA GLY A 211 -17.28 10.61 12.89
C GLY A 211 -18.37 9.54 12.72
N GLU A 212 -19.19 9.72 11.70
CA GLU A 212 -20.38 8.91 11.44
C GLU A 212 -20.13 7.85 10.37
N PRO A 213 -20.72 6.64 10.49
CA PRO A 213 -20.56 5.58 9.52
C PRO A 213 -21.13 5.98 8.16
N VAL A 214 -20.50 5.48 7.09
CA VAL A 214 -20.95 5.71 5.71
C VAL A 214 -21.37 4.39 5.08
N VAL A 215 -22.60 4.33 4.58
CA VAL A 215 -23.15 3.14 3.92
C VAL A 215 -22.66 3.06 2.48
N CYS A 216 -21.98 1.96 2.13
CA CYS A 216 -21.62 1.67 0.74
C CYS A 216 -22.77 0.92 0.06
N GLN A 217 -23.43 1.58 -0.90
CA GLN A 217 -24.52 0.98 -1.66
C GLN A 217 -24.01 -0.04 -2.70
N PRO A 218 -24.83 -1.04 -3.09
CA PRO A 218 -24.51 -1.91 -4.22
C PRO A 218 -24.17 -1.11 -5.48
N GLY A 219 -23.10 -1.48 -6.19
CA GLY A 219 -22.60 -0.76 -7.36
C GLY A 219 -21.64 0.40 -7.05
N HIS A 220 -21.47 0.76 -5.76
CA HIS A 220 -20.43 1.67 -5.32
C HIS A 220 -19.19 0.91 -4.84
N VAL A 221 -18.04 1.59 -4.93
CA VAL A 221 -16.73 1.12 -4.49
C VAL A 221 -16.29 2.01 -3.34
N ALA A 222 -15.83 1.41 -2.23
CA ALA A 222 -15.24 2.16 -1.14
C ALA A 222 -13.88 2.72 -1.58
N VAL A 223 -13.69 4.02 -1.45
CA VAL A 223 -12.43 4.69 -1.80
C VAL A 223 -11.90 5.45 -0.59
N PHE A 224 -10.62 5.29 -0.30
CA PHE A 224 -10.01 5.78 0.93
C PHE A 224 -8.98 6.87 0.64
N TRP A 225 -9.07 7.99 1.36
CA TRP A 225 -8.13 9.10 1.28
C TRP A 225 -7.48 9.36 2.65
N PRO A 226 -6.23 9.85 2.67
CA PRO A 226 -5.60 10.29 3.90
C PRO A 226 -6.43 11.36 4.63
N SER A 227 -6.62 11.16 5.93
CA SER A 227 -7.30 12.09 6.81
C SER A 227 -6.31 12.96 7.55
N GLN A 228 -6.66 14.24 7.73
CA GLN A 228 -5.93 15.15 8.62
C GLN A 228 -5.87 14.65 10.06
N LEU A 229 -6.80 13.76 10.46
CA LEU A 229 -6.78 13.11 11.77
C LEU A 229 -5.49 12.28 12.00
N THR A 230 -4.73 11.97 10.95
CA THR A 230 -3.39 11.39 11.07
C THR A 230 -2.47 12.28 11.92
N SER A 231 -2.62 13.60 11.86
CA SER A 231 -1.82 14.51 12.68
C SER A 231 -2.21 14.44 14.17
N LEU A 232 -3.47 14.17 14.47
CA LEU A 232 -3.93 13.93 15.86
C LEU A 232 -3.29 12.67 16.42
N GLU A 233 -3.29 11.60 15.63
CA GLU A 233 -2.62 10.35 16.01
C GLU A 233 -1.11 10.53 16.15
N ALA A 234 -0.47 11.34 15.30
CA ALA A 234 0.96 11.64 15.42
C ALA A 234 1.29 12.34 16.75
N VAL A 235 0.44 13.28 17.19
CA VAL A 235 0.61 13.97 18.48
C VAL A 235 0.32 13.03 19.65
N SER A 236 -0.75 12.24 19.57
CA SER A 236 -1.14 11.34 20.67
C SER A 236 -0.21 10.14 20.83
N ALA A 237 0.28 9.57 19.72
CA ALA A 237 1.17 8.42 19.73
C ALA A 237 2.65 8.79 19.90
N CYS A 238 2.97 10.08 20.03
CA CYS A 238 4.32 10.56 20.34
C CYS A 238 4.75 10.02 21.71
N ARG A 239 5.46 8.89 21.70
CA ARG A 239 6.00 8.24 22.91
C ARG A 239 7.49 8.56 23.02
N PHE A 240 7.90 8.87 24.24
CA PHE A 240 9.30 8.95 24.63
C PHE A 240 9.63 7.63 25.31
N ASP A 241 10.31 6.73 24.60
CA ASP A 241 10.74 5.49 25.22
C ASP A 241 11.84 5.80 26.26
N GLU A 242 11.52 5.58 27.53
CA GLU A 242 12.44 5.46 28.67
C GLU A 242 13.33 4.20 28.56
N VAL A 243 13.95 3.87 27.42
CA VAL A 243 14.92 2.74 27.41
C VAL A 243 16.05 2.96 26.41
N VAL A 244 16.94 3.89 26.72
CA VAL A 244 18.36 3.75 26.36
C VAL A 244 19.15 3.87 27.65
N TRP A 245 19.45 2.73 28.29
CA TRP A 245 20.48 2.65 29.32
C TRP A 245 21.85 2.86 28.68
N ALA A 246 22.17 4.12 28.36
CA ALA A 246 23.54 4.54 28.16
C ALA A 246 24.04 5.09 29.49
N GLN A 247 24.87 4.31 30.18
CA GLN A 247 25.71 4.80 31.26
C GLN A 247 26.64 5.87 30.70
N THR A 248 26.22 7.13 30.78
CA THR A 248 27.03 8.34 31.06
C THR A 248 26.10 9.55 30.90
N LEU A 249 25.75 10.16 32.03
CA LEU A 249 25.34 11.55 32.24
C LEU A 249 24.54 12.28 31.15
N LEU A 250 23.28 12.56 31.52
CA LEU A 250 22.50 13.77 31.23
C LEU A 250 22.32 14.11 29.74
N LEU A 251 21.11 13.91 29.20
CA LEU A 251 20.45 14.81 28.24
C LEU A 251 19.02 14.33 27.91
N CYS A 252 18.05 15.02 28.53
CA CYS A 252 16.67 15.28 28.09
C CYS A 252 15.81 14.08 27.62
N ALA A 253 15.09 13.46 28.56
CA ALA A 253 13.77 12.92 28.27
C ALA A 253 12.89 14.08 27.78
N LEU A 254 12.72 14.19 26.47
CA LEU A 254 11.97 15.26 25.82
C LEU A 254 10.47 14.98 25.90
N GLU A 255 9.90 14.63 27.06
CA GLU A 255 8.44 14.44 27.18
C GLU A 255 7.69 15.57 26.49
N MET A 256 6.69 15.26 25.64
CA MET A 256 5.84 16.28 25.03
C MET A 256 4.94 16.82 26.15
N PRO A 257 5.29 17.94 26.80
CA PRO A 257 4.64 18.31 28.05
C PRO A 257 3.25 18.84 27.75
N LEU A 258 3.12 19.50 26.59
CA LEU A 258 1.93 20.17 26.14
C LEU A 258 1.96 20.30 24.61
N ALA A 259 0.85 19.95 23.97
CA ALA A 259 0.60 20.17 22.56
C ALA A 259 -0.87 20.52 22.33
N PHE A 260 -1.15 21.17 21.21
CA PHE A 260 -2.52 21.47 20.79
C PHE A 260 -2.74 21.06 19.36
N THR A 261 -3.97 20.69 19.04
CA THR A 261 -4.39 20.45 17.66
C THR A 261 -5.75 21.07 17.42
N SER A 262 -6.06 21.39 16.17
CA SER A 262 -7.44 21.72 15.81
C SER A 262 -8.35 20.52 16.06
N ALA A 263 -9.50 20.74 16.69
CA ALA A 263 -10.49 19.69 16.90
C ALA A 263 -10.97 19.10 15.55
N PRO A 264 -11.34 17.81 15.49
CA PRO A 264 -11.95 17.23 14.29
C PRO A 264 -13.09 18.10 13.76
N GLY A 265 -13.01 18.50 12.49
CA GLY A 265 -14.01 19.38 11.90
C GLY A 265 -13.76 20.88 11.99
N CYS A 266 -12.79 21.31 12.80
CA CYS A 266 -12.38 22.70 12.89
C CYS A 266 -11.15 22.92 12.01
N THR A 267 -11.29 23.75 10.99
CA THR A 267 -10.18 24.11 10.08
C THR A 267 -9.97 25.62 10.07
N VAL A 268 -8.74 26.06 9.88
CA VAL A 268 -8.41 27.47 9.62
C VAL A 268 -8.46 27.71 8.12
N MET A 269 -9.04 28.83 7.71
CA MET A 269 -8.96 29.29 6.33
C MET A 269 -7.64 30.04 6.14
N THR A 270 -6.78 29.56 5.25
CA THR A 270 -5.48 30.18 4.98
C THR A 270 -5.36 30.63 3.52
N ASP A 271 -4.73 31.79 3.33
CA ASP A 271 -4.33 32.34 2.02
C ASP A 271 -3.03 31.72 1.49
N LEU A 272 -2.36 30.90 2.32
CA LEU A 272 -1.24 30.08 1.93
C LEU A 272 -1.73 29.01 0.97
N LYS A 273 -1.59 29.28 -0.33
CA LYS A 273 -1.39 28.17 -1.28
C LYS A 273 -0.19 27.41 -0.75
N GLY A 274 -0.36 26.11 -0.50
CA GLY A 274 0.75 25.28 -0.08
C GLY A 274 1.96 25.52 -0.97
N THR A 275 3.15 25.17 -0.51
CA THR A 275 4.32 24.97 -1.38
C THR A 275 4.09 23.78 -2.32
N ALA A 276 2.97 23.81 -3.04
CA ALA A 276 2.77 23.06 -4.25
C ALA A 276 3.86 23.52 -5.19
N ALA A 277 4.69 22.57 -5.63
CA ALA A 277 5.27 22.66 -6.95
C ALA A 277 4.18 23.20 -7.89
N PRO A 278 4.49 24.21 -8.73
CA PRO A 278 3.50 24.95 -9.52
C PRO A 278 2.54 23.96 -10.16
N ALA A 279 1.22 24.22 -10.04
CA ALA A 279 0.12 23.36 -10.49
C ALA A 279 0.58 22.42 -11.61
N ARG A 280 1.03 21.22 -11.22
CA ARG A 280 1.46 20.23 -12.19
C ARG A 280 0.16 19.73 -12.78
N CYS A 281 -0.28 20.38 -13.84
CA CYS A 281 -1.16 19.76 -14.81
C CYS A 281 -0.53 18.40 -15.08
N LEU A 282 -1.16 17.32 -14.62
CA LEU A 282 -0.61 15.98 -14.78
C LEU A 282 -0.33 15.84 -16.27
N THR A 283 0.93 15.59 -16.62
CA THR A 283 1.24 15.28 -18.02
C THR A 283 0.42 14.05 -18.40
N PRO A 284 0.02 13.87 -19.66
CA PRO A 284 -0.68 12.65 -20.09
C PRO A 284 0.02 11.37 -19.60
N GLU A 285 1.34 11.38 -19.49
CA GLU A 285 2.18 10.31 -18.95
C GLU A 285 2.02 10.06 -17.44
N GLY A 286 1.75 11.11 -16.66
CA GLY A 286 1.54 11.07 -15.21
C GLY A 286 0.10 10.81 -14.79
N MET A 287 -0.82 10.73 -15.75
CA MET A 287 -2.23 10.48 -15.47
C MET A 287 -2.44 9.12 -14.81
N PRO A 288 -3.23 9.03 -13.72
CA PRO A 288 -3.55 7.76 -13.09
C PRO A 288 -4.54 6.94 -13.92
N GLU A 289 -4.27 5.65 -14.06
CA GLU A 289 -5.17 4.60 -14.53
C GLU A 289 -5.58 3.73 -13.34
N VAL A 290 -6.86 3.39 -13.25
CA VAL A 290 -7.41 2.48 -12.24
C VAL A 290 -7.55 1.10 -12.85
N HIS A 291 -7.00 0.08 -12.20
CA HIS A 291 -7.05 -1.31 -12.67
C HIS A 291 -7.68 -2.23 -11.62
N HIS A 292 -8.65 -3.02 -12.06
CA HIS A 292 -9.25 -4.06 -11.21
C HIS A 292 -8.28 -5.24 -11.05
N ILE A 293 -7.89 -5.54 -9.81
CA ILE A 293 -6.98 -6.65 -9.50
C ILE A 293 -7.73 -7.87 -8.92
N SER A 294 -8.79 -7.64 -8.12
CA SER A 294 -9.68 -8.68 -7.59
C SER A 294 -11.16 -8.26 -7.72
N GLN A 295 -12.06 -9.25 -7.80
CA GLN A 295 -13.52 -9.04 -7.84
C GLN A 295 -14.21 -9.42 -6.54
N ASP A 296 -13.70 -10.42 -5.82
CA ASP A 296 -14.26 -10.87 -4.54
C ASP A 296 -13.13 -11.16 -3.53
N PRO A 297 -12.89 -10.25 -2.57
CA PRO A 297 -13.50 -8.92 -2.50
C PRO A 297 -13.00 -8.01 -3.64
N LEU A 298 -13.80 -7.01 -4.01
CA LEU A 298 -13.44 -6.04 -5.04
C LEU A 298 -12.21 -5.25 -4.60
N HIS A 299 -11.15 -5.27 -5.38
CA HIS A 299 -9.92 -4.54 -5.07
C HIS A 299 -9.34 -3.97 -6.36
N CYS A 300 -9.02 -2.67 -6.35
CA CYS A 300 -8.39 -1.96 -7.45
C CYS A 300 -7.02 -1.43 -7.05
N SER A 301 -6.13 -1.33 -8.02
CA SER A 301 -4.84 -0.67 -7.89
C SER A 301 -4.74 0.47 -8.90
N MET A 302 -3.71 1.31 -8.74
CA MET A 302 -3.46 2.45 -9.60
C MET A 302 -2.04 2.42 -10.15
N ALA A 303 -1.90 2.83 -11.40
CA ALA A 303 -0.61 3.08 -12.05
C ALA A 303 -0.69 4.37 -12.85
N SER A 304 0.44 5.01 -13.12
CA SER A 304 0.45 6.05 -14.16
C SER A 304 0.30 5.40 -15.53
N ALA A 305 -0.31 6.11 -16.48
CA ALA A 305 -0.44 5.66 -17.87
C ALA A 305 0.91 5.25 -18.48
N SER A 306 1.98 6.01 -18.17
CA SER A 306 3.35 5.68 -18.59
C SER A 306 3.88 4.37 -18.02
N VAL A 307 3.60 4.06 -16.75
CA VAL A 307 4.02 2.80 -16.12
C VAL A 307 3.21 1.64 -16.68
N ALA A 308 1.90 1.81 -16.83
CA ALA A 308 1.02 0.81 -17.44
C ALA A 308 1.47 0.49 -18.87
N GLN A 309 1.84 1.51 -19.64
CA GLN A 309 2.34 1.35 -21.01
C GLN A 309 3.67 0.60 -21.07
N LYS A 310 4.64 0.93 -20.21
CA LYS A 310 5.92 0.19 -20.12
C LYS A 310 5.71 -1.28 -19.78
N ILE A 311 4.76 -1.59 -18.91
CA ILE A 311 4.46 -2.98 -18.57
C ILE A 311 3.82 -3.71 -19.76
N ARG A 312 2.93 -3.05 -20.52
CA ARG A 312 2.39 -3.62 -21.77
C ARG A 312 3.48 -3.89 -22.81
N GLU A 313 4.48 -3.01 -22.92
CA GLU A 313 5.63 -3.24 -23.80
C GLU A 313 6.48 -4.44 -23.35
N LEU A 314 6.72 -4.58 -22.04
CA LEU A 314 7.40 -5.75 -21.48
C LEU A 314 6.61 -7.03 -21.73
N GLU A 315 5.29 -7.00 -21.61
CA GLU A 315 4.40 -8.14 -21.91
C GLU A 315 4.58 -8.62 -23.36
N MET A 316 4.74 -7.70 -24.31
CA MET A 316 5.02 -8.05 -25.71
C MET A 316 6.42 -8.63 -25.93
N ILE A 317 7.42 -8.20 -25.16
CA ILE A 317 8.79 -8.70 -25.29
C ILE A 317 8.92 -10.11 -24.71
N ILE A 318 8.37 -10.37 -23.52
CA ILE A 318 8.42 -11.70 -22.90
C ILE A 318 7.56 -12.72 -23.66
N ALA A 319 6.62 -12.24 -24.47
CA ALA A 319 5.76 -13.01 -25.35
C ALA A 319 6.44 -13.51 -26.63
N ILE A 320 7.68 -13.08 -26.92
CA ILE A 320 8.40 -13.52 -28.11
C ILE A 320 8.58 -15.04 -28.06
N ASP A 321 8.14 -15.72 -29.12
CA ASP A 321 8.20 -17.17 -29.26
C ASP A 321 9.29 -17.57 -30.26
N PRO A 322 10.57 -17.59 -29.85
CA PRO A 322 11.67 -17.88 -30.78
C PRO A 322 11.56 -19.31 -31.35
N GLY A 323 10.91 -20.22 -30.60
CA GLY A 323 10.71 -21.60 -31.01
C GLY A 323 9.50 -21.81 -31.93
N SER A 324 8.70 -20.76 -32.20
CA SER A 324 7.42 -20.87 -32.93
C SER A 324 6.54 -22.02 -32.40
N ARG A 325 6.52 -22.19 -31.07
CA ARG A 325 5.78 -23.23 -30.36
C ARG A 325 4.26 -22.98 -30.34
N GLY A 326 3.81 -21.79 -30.71
CA GLY A 326 2.40 -21.39 -30.71
C GLY A 326 1.97 -20.66 -29.43
N ILE A 327 2.92 -20.32 -28.56
CA ILE A 327 2.65 -19.73 -27.23
C ILE A 327 2.05 -18.32 -27.34
N GLY A 328 2.31 -17.63 -28.46
CA GLY A 328 1.72 -16.32 -28.74
C GLY A 328 0.18 -16.34 -28.73
N HIS A 329 -0.44 -17.47 -29.05
CA HIS A 329 -1.90 -17.62 -28.99
C HIS A 329 -2.44 -17.78 -27.56
N LEU A 330 -1.57 -18.05 -26.58
CA LEU A 330 -1.93 -18.19 -25.17
C LEU A 330 -1.93 -16.83 -24.44
N LEU A 331 -1.37 -15.79 -25.07
CA LEU A 331 -1.22 -14.47 -24.46
C LEU A 331 -2.57 -13.82 -24.22
N ARG A 332 -2.73 -13.26 -23.01
CA ARG A 332 -3.88 -12.46 -22.62
C ARG A 332 -3.40 -11.04 -22.29
N PRO A 333 -3.70 -10.04 -23.15
CA PRO A 333 -3.25 -8.68 -22.92
C PRO A 333 -3.65 -8.14 -21.54
N GLY A 334 -2.70 -7.50 -20.85
CA GLY A 334 -2.89 -6.84 -19.57
C GLY A 334 -2.80 -7.75 -18.33
N GLU A 335 -2.57 -9.05 -18.49
CA GLU A 335 -2.42 -9.96 -17.35
C GLU A 335 -1.12 -9.70 -16.58
N LEU A 336 -0.02 -9.33 -17.26
CA LEU A 336 1.22 -8.95 -16.60
C LEU A 336 1.03 -7.70 -15.73
N LEU A 337 0.31 -6.70 -16.25
CA LEU A 337 -0.02 -5.48 -15.51
C LEU A 337 -0.87 -5.81 -14.28
N ARG A 338 -1.94 -6.60 -14.47
CA ARG A 338 -2.81 -7.02 -13.37
C ARG A 338 -2.06 -7.80 -12.29
N ALA A 339 -1.22 -8.75 -12.68
CA ALA A 339 -0.42 -9.55 -11.75
C ALA A 339 0.60 -8.69 -10.99
N SER A 340 1.28 -7.78 -11.70
CA SER A 340 2.24 -6.84 -11.10
C SER A 340 1.58 -5.92 -10.07
N LEU A 341 0.41 -5.39 -10.41
CA LEU A 341 -0.38 -4.54 -9.52
C LEU A 341 -0.96 -5.32 -8.34
N SER A 342 -1.39 -6.57 -8.54
CA SER A 342 -1.82 -7.42 -7.43
C SER A 342 -0.65 -7.69 -6.47
N LEU A 343 0.52 -8.03 -6.99
CA LEU A 343 1.73 -8.28 -6.20
C LEU A 343 2.23 -7.05 -5.44
N SER A 344 1.96 -5.83 -5.93
CA SER A 344 2.36 -4.61 -5.20
C SER A 344 1.66 -4.49 -3.84
N HIS A 345 0.44 -5.03 -3.71
CA HIS A 345 -0.33 -5.04 -2.47
C HIS A 345 -0.04 -6.22 -1.53
N ALA A 346 0.69 -7.24 -2.01
CA ALA A 346 1.04 -8.42 -1.22
C ALA A 346 1.93 -8.10 0.00
N ARG A 347 1.68 -8.69 1.17
CA ARG A 347 2.59 -8.61 2.32
C ARG A 347 3.39 -9.91 2.50
N SER A 348 2.77 -11.04 2.18
CA SER A 348 3.31 -12.38 2.33
C SER A 348 2.95 -13.27 1.14
N MET A 349 3.94 -13.99 0.62
CA MET A 349 3.79 -14.76 -0.61
C MET A 349 4.42 -16.14 -0.52
N LEU A 350 3.76 -17.10 -1.15
CA LEU A 350 4.23 -18.46 -1.35
C LEU A 350 4.54 -18.68 -2.83
N LEU A 351 5.80 -18.87 -3.18
CA LEU A 351 6.22 -19.20 -4.53
C LEU A 351 6.24 -20.71 -4.72
N THR A 352 5.93 -21.20 -5.92
CA THR A 352 6.18 -22.58 -6.30
C THR A 352 6.71 -22.65 -7.71
N THR A 353 7.54 -23.65 -7.95
CA THR A 353 8.18 -23.91 -9.23
C THR A 353 8.63 -25.36 -9.28
N GLY A 354 8.94 -25.84 -10.48
CA GLY A 354 9.47 -27.18 -10.70
C GLY A 354 8.63 -27.91 -11.73
N PHE A 355 9.31 -28.30 -12.81
CA PHE A 355 8.80 -29.16 -13.85
C PHE A 355 9.84 -30.24 -14.14
N ARG A 356 9.39 -31.50 -14.16
CA ARG A 356 10.29 -32.62 -14.41
C ARG A 356 10.37 -32.93 -15.89
N THR A 357 11.59 -32.97 -16.42
CA THR A 357 11.87 -33.60 -17.71
C THR A 357 12.21 -35.09 -17.49
N PRO A 358 11.73 -36.02 -18.34
CA PRO A 358 11.86 -37.46 -18.12
C PRO A 358 13.27 -38.01 -18.44
N LEU A 359 14.34 -37.26 -18.14
CA LEU A 359 15.71 -37.67 -18.37
C LEU A 359 16.32 -38.32 -17.11
N ASN A 360 17.24 -39.27 -17.32
CA ASN A 360 18.00 -39.96 -16.26
C ASN A 360 19.10 -39.07 -15.65
N HIS A 361 18.83 -37.77 -15.43
CA HIS A 361 19.78 -36.82 -14.87
C HIS A 361 19.50 -36.55 -13.39
N GLU A 362 20.54 -36.24 -12.63
CA GLU A 362 20.45 -35.73 -11.26
C GLU A 362 21.05 -34.32 -11.19
N PRO A 363 20.27 -33.30 -10.75
CA PRO A 363 18.85 -33.38 -10.44
C PRO A 363 17.98 -33.53 -11.70
N PRO A 364 16.81 -34.20 -11.61
CA PRO A 364 15.93 -34.44 -12.76
C PRO A 364 14.97 -33.27 -13.07
N GLU A 365 15.19 -32.13 -12.42
CA GLU A 365 14.41 -30.91 -12.60
C GLU A 365 14.96 -30.11 -13.79
N GLU A 366 14.09 -29.43 -14.52
CA GLU A 366 14.55 -28.48 -15.52
C GLU A 366 15.06 -27.18 -14.91
N THR A 367 15.72 -26.37 -15.74
CA THR A 367 16.27 -25.08 -15.31
C THR A 367 15.27 -23.94 -15.40
N ASP A 368 14.22 -24.09 -16.21
CA ASP A 368 13.15 -23.11 -16.30
C ASP A 368 12.23 -23.19 -15.08
N GLY A 369 11.83 -22.03 -14.55
CA GLY A 369 11.14 -21.92 -13.28
C GLY A 369 12.03 -21.51 -12.10
N PRO A 370 12.95 -22.37 -11.60
CA PRO A 370 13.73 -22.09 -10.40
C PRO A 370 14.46 -20.75 -10.42
N LEU A 371 15.04 -20.37 -11.55
CA LEU A 371 15.73 -19.08 -11.69
C LEU A 371 14.75 -17.89 -11.62
N GLY A 372 13.60 -18.00 -12.29
CA GLY A 372 12.54 -16.99 -12.23
C GLY A 372 11.97 -16.84 -10.81
N ALA A 373 11.79 -17.95 -10.10
CA ALA A 373 11.33 -17.96 -8.71
C ALA A 373 12.33 -17.28 -7.77
N VAL A 374 13.63 -17.55 -7.91
CA VAL A 374 14.68 -16.88 -7.11
C VAL A 374 14.77 -15.39 -7.45
N ALA A 375 14.69 -15.03 -8.73
CA ALA A 375 14.70 -13.62 -9.15
C ALA A 375 13.50 -12.85 -8.59
N LEU A 376 12.30 -13.45 -8.64
CA LEU A 376 11.10 -12.87 -8.04
C LEU A 376 11.25 -12.77 -6.52
N ALA A 377 11.76 -13.80 -5.84
CA ALA A 377 12.03 -13.75 -4.40
C ALA A 377 13.00 -12.60 -4.03
N ALA A 378 14.05 -12.38 -4.82
CA ALA A 378 14.99 -11.27 -4.61
C ALA A 378 14.30 -9.90 -4.74
N PHE A 379 13.49 -9.71 -5.78
CA PHE A 379 12.72 -8.49 -5.98
C PHE A 379 11.76 -8.23 -4.82
N LEU A 380 11.04 -9.26 -4.38
CA LEU A 380 10.08 -9.16 -3.27
C LEU A 380 10.77 -8.88 -1.93
N GLN A 381 11.97 -9.44 -1.68
CA GLN A 381 12.78 -9.08 -0.51
C GLN A 381 13.27 -7.63 -0.56
N ALA A 382 13.62 -7.12 -1.74
CA ALA A 382 14.00 -5.72 -1.92
C ALA A 382 12.82 -4.76 -1.63
N LEU A 383 11.58 -5.24 -1.82
CA LEU A 383 10.35 -4.57 -1.40
C LEU A 383 9.93 -4.88 0.04
N GLU A 384 10.80 -5.52 0.83
CA GLU A 384 10.60 -5.86 2.24
C GLU A 384 9.42 -6.82 2.51
N LYS A 385 8.96 -7.53 1.48
CA LYS A 385 7.87 -8.51 1.59
C LYS A 385 8.38 -9.84 2.16
N ARG A 386 7.45 -10.62 2.73
CA ARG A 386 7.72 -11.96 3.24
C ARG A 386 7.55 -12.98 2.12
N VAL A 387 8.57 -13.79 1.88
CA VAL A 387 8.58 -14.80 0.80
C VAL A 387 8.88 -16.15 1.41
N SER A 388 8.11 -17.16 1.02
CA SER A 388 8.40 -18.58 1.25
C SER A 388 8.26 -19.31 -0.08
N MET A 389 8.84 -20.50 -0.20
CA MET A 389 8.74 -21.34 -1.38
C MET A 389 8.18 -22.71 -1.00
N VAL A 390 7.29 -23.27 -1.81
CA VAL A 390 6.82 -24.66 -1.70
C VAL A 390 7.24 -25.41 -2.96
N VAL A 391 7.91 -26.55 -2.77
CA VAL A 391 8.44 -27.38 -3.84
C VAL A 391 8.14 -28.84 -3.57
N ASP A 392 8.31 -29.71 -4.58
CA ASP A 392 8.19 -31.14 -4.38
C ASP A 392 9.22 -31.63 -3.34
N GLN A 393 8.82 -32.59 -2.52
CA GLN A 393 9.67 -33.19 -1.47
C GLN A 393 10.99 -33.72 -2.04
N ARG A 394 10.96 -34.25 -3.27
CA ARG A 394 12.14 -34.74 -3.99
C ARG A 394 13.11 -33.61 -4.38
N ALA A 395 12.59 -32.42 -4.69
CA ALA A 395 13.37 -31.29 -5.17
C ALA A 395 13.84 -30.39 -4.02
N LEU A 396 13.42 -30.67 -2.78
CA LEU A 396 13.73 -29.89 -1.59
C LEU A 396 15.23 -29.59 -1.44
N ASN A 397 16.09 -30.61 -1.62
CA ASN A 397 17.54 -30.44 -1.47
C ASN A 397 18.15 -29.55 -2.56
N LEU A 398 17.66 -29.67 -3.80
CA LEU A 398 18.09 -28.80 -4.90
C LEU A 398 17.75 -27.34 -4.59
N HIS A 399 16.49 -27.08 -4.24
CA HIS A 399 16.04 -25.72 -3.97
C HIS A 399 16.70 -25.10 -2.74
N LYS A 400 16.99 -25.88 -1.69
CA LYS A 400 17.81 -25.41 -0.56
C LYS A 400 19.17 -24.93 -1.02
N LYS A 401 19.90 -25.74 -1.79
CA LYS A 401 21.20 -25.36 -2.35
C LYS A 401 21.13 -24.14 -3.26
N LEU A 402 20.08 -24.02 -4.09
CA LEU A 402 19.87 -22.86 -4.95
C LEU A 402 19.67 -21.57 -4.14
N VAL A 403 18.87 -21.61 -3.08
CA VAL A 403 18.67 -20.46 -2.19
C VAL A 403 19.95 -20.15 -1.41
N ASP A 404 20.66 -21.16 -0.91
CA ASP A 404 21.95 -20.98 -0.23
C ASP A 404 22.96 -20.26 -1.12
N GLU A 405 23.15 -20.73 -2.35
CA GLU A 405 24.04 -20.14 -3.34
C GLU A 405 23.60 -18.71 -3.70
N ALA A 406 22.30 -18.49 -3.88
CA ALA A 406 21.76 -17.16 -4.18
C ALA A 406 22.02 -16.15 -3.05
N VAL A 407 21.98 -16.60 -1.78
CA VAL A 407 22.37 -15.78 -0.63
C VAL A 407 23.88 -15.53 -0.62
N GLN A 408 24.70 -16.56 -0.82
CA GLN A 408 26.16 -16.44 -0.86
C GLN A 408 26.64 -15.48 -1.96
N ARG A 409 25.99 -15.49 -3.12
CA ARG A 409 26.27 -14.57 -4.24
C ARG A 409 25.66 -13.17 -4.07
N GLY A 410 24.89 -12.94 -3.00
CA GLY A 410 24.23 -11.66 -2.75
C GLY A 410 23.05 -11.35 -3.69
N VAL A 411 22.52 -12.35 -4.40
CA VAL A 411 21.27 -12.23 -5.18
C VAL A 411 20.08 -12.11 -4.23
N LEU A 412 20.02 -13.01 -3.23
CA LEU A 412 19.07 -12.91 -2.13
C LEU A 412 19.72 -12.20 -0.94
N LYS A 413 19.00 -11.25 -0.34
CA LYS A 413 19.47 -10.53 0.86
C LYS A 413 19.49 -11.43 2.10
N ARG A 414 18.55 -12.38 2.18
CA ARG A 414 18.41 -13.34 3.28
C ARG A 414 17.84 -14.67 2.77
N GLN A 415 18.03 -15.71 3.57
CA GLN A 415 17.38 -17.01 3.40
C GLN A 415 15.85 -16.87 3.29
N ILE A 416 15.22 -17.75 2.50
CA ILE A 416 13.76 -17.91 2.45
C ILE A 416 13.37 -19.30 2.93
N PRO A 417 12.25 -19.46 3.66
CA PRO A 417 11.75 -20.79 4.02
C PRO A 417 11.41 -21.60 2.78
N ILE A 418 11.88 -22.85 2.72
CA ILE A 418 11.50 -23.82 1.69
C ILE A 418 10.68 -24.93 2.35
N LEU A 419 9.44 -25.04 1.92
CA LEU A 419 8.39 -25.90 2.42
C LEU A 419 8.10 -27.02 1.41
N THR A 420 7.45 -28.07 1.89
CA THR A 420 6.91 -29.15 1.05
C THR A 420 5.44 -29.36 1.41
N TYR A 421 4.67 -29.91 0.48
CA TYR A 421 3.25 -30.20 0.70
C TYR A 421 2.90 -31.55 0.06
N GLN A 422 2.35 -32.45 0.88
CA GLN A 422 1.95 -33.80 0.47
C GLN A 422 0.48 -34.12 0.81
N GLY A 423 -0.27 -33.13 1.30
CA GLY A 423 -1.69 -33.28 1.59
C GLY A 423 -2.50 -33.55 0.32
N ARG A 424 -3.62 -34.28 0.46
CA ARG A 424 -4.49 -34.67 -0.66
C ARG A 424 -5.97 -34.38 -0.38
N SER A 425 -6.23 -33.49 0.58
CA SER A 425 -7.59 -33.09 0.97
C SER A 425 -7.68 -31.58 1.06
N ALA A 426 -8.88 -31.05 0.91
CA ALA A 426 -9.13 -29.62 1.02
C ALA A 426 -8.79 -29.10 2.43
N GLU A 427 -9.04 -29.91 3.46
CA GLU A 427 -8.74 -29.61 4.86
C GLU A 427 -7.24 -29.52 5.10
N ALA A 428 -6.46 -30.43 4.50
CA ALA A 428 -5.00 -30.40 4.58
C ALA A 428 -4.43 -29.16 3.86
N ALA A 429 -4.98 -28.80 2.68
CA ALA A 429 -4.60 -27.59 1.97
C ALA A 429 -4.94 -26.32 2.78
N GLN A 430 -6.13 -26.25 3.35
CA GLN A 430 -6.55 -25.13 4.20
C GLN A 430 -5.69 -25.02 5.46
N ALA A 431 -5.40 -26.12 6.16
CA ALA A 431 -4.51 -26.13 7.31
C ALA A 431 -3.09 -25.67 6.94
N PHE A 432 -2.63 -25.96 5.71
CA PHE A 432 -1.37 -25.44 5.21
C PHE A 432 -1.43 -23.94 4.93
N LEU A 433 -2.52 -23.43 4.36
CA LEU A 433 -2.64 -22.03 3.92
C LEU A 433 -3.06 -21.06 5.03
N CYS A 434 -3.69 -21.55 6.09
CA CYS A 434 -4.32 -20.73 7.11
C CYS A 434 -3.74 -21.00 8.50
N ARG A 435 -3.62 -19.96 9.33
CA ARG A 435 -3.24 -20.13 10.74
C ARG A 435 -4.35 -20.88 11.46
N ASP A 436 -3.98 -21.96 12.14
CA ASP A 436 -4.91 -22.86 12.85
C ASP A 436 -6.06 -23.37 11.97
N GLY A 437 -5.86 -23.42 10.65
CA GLY A 437 -6.88 -23.82 9.68
C GLY A 437 -8.02 -22.80 9.48
N ASN A 438 -7.93 -21.57 10.00
CA ASN A 438 -8.97 -20.56 9.88
C ASN A 438 -8.90 -19.81 8.52
N PRO A 439 -9.90 -19.93 7.61
CA PRO A 439 -9.91 -19.22 6.33
C PRO A 439 -9.82 -17.70 6.42
N LYS A 440 -10.22 -17.12 7.56
CA LYS A 440 -10.11 -15.67 7.82
C LYS A 440 -8.73 -15.23 8.29
N SER A 441 -7.78 -16.15 8.43
CA SER A 441 -6.40 -15.86 8.84
C SER A 441 -5.40 -16.56 7.93
N PRO A 442 -5.32 -16.15 6.65
CA PRO A 442 -4.37 -16.73 5.72
C PRO A 442 -2.91 -16.45 6.16
N ARG A 443 -2.03 -17.42 5.91
CA ARG A 443 -0.58 -17.31 6.13
C ARG A 443 0.10 -16.54 5.00
N PHE A 444 -0.52 -16.53 3.82
CA PHE A 444 -0.03 -15.94 2.59
C PHE A 444 -1.17 -15.18 1.90
N ASP A 445 -0.85 -14.02 1.33
CA ASP A 445 -1.80 -13.21 0.57
C ASP A 445 -1.71 -13.51 -0.93
N HIS A 446 -0.58 -14.07 -1.38
CA HIS A 446 -0.39 -14.51 -2.77
C HIS A 446 0.28 -15.89 -2.88
N LEU A 447 -0.19 -16.69 -3.83
CA LEU A 447 0.46 -17.92 -4.28
C LEU A 447 0.90 -17.74 -5.74
N VAL A 448 2.20 -17.81 -6.02
CA VAL A 448 2.71 -17.62 -7.39
C VAL A 448 3.26 -18.94 -7.90
N ALA A 449 2.70 -19.45 -8.99
CA ALA A 449 3.24 -20.60 -9.71
C ALA A 449 4.12 -20.12 -10.86
N ILE A 450 5.34 -20.65 -10.97
CA ILE A 450 6.28 -20.33 -12.04
C ILE A 450 6.81 -21.65 -12.58
N GLU A 451 6.42 -22.01 -13.79
CA GLU A 451 6.85 -23.26 -14.42
C GLU A 451 6.59 -24.47 -13.50
N ARG A 452 5.37 -24.52 -12.98
CA ARG A 452 4.91 -25.59 -12.11
C ARG A 452 3.93 -26.47 -12.88
N ALA A 453 4.15 -27.78 -12.91
CA ALA A 453 3.23 -28.71 -13.56
C ALA A 453 1.78 -28.55 -13.07
N GLY A 454 0.86 -28.41 -14.03
CA GLY A 454 -0.58 -28.27 -13.81
C GLY A 454 -1.33 -29.59 -14.07
N ARG A 455 -2.37 -29.84 -13.28
CA ARG A 455 -3.22 -31.03 -13.44
C ARG A 455 -4.13 -30.92 -14.66
N ALA A 456 -4.13 -31.95 -15.48
CA ALA A 456 -5.02 -32.12 -16.61
C ALA A 456 -6.43 -32.55 -16.19
N ALA A 457 -7.37 -32.56 -17.14
CA ALA A 457 -8.78 -32.85 -16.86
C ALA A 457 -9.05 -34.26 -16.28
N ASP A 458 -8.15 -35.20 -16.51
CA ASP A 458 -8.22 -36.58 -16.02
C ASP A 458 -7.51 -36.77 -14.65
N GLY A 459 -7.00 -35.68 -14.05
CA GLY A 459 -6.29 -35.72 -12.79
C GLY A 459 -4.84 -36.19 -12.88
N ASN A 460 -4.27 -36.30 -14.09
CA ASN A 460 -2.85 -36.57 -14.32
C ASN A 460 -2.05 -35.30 -14.65
N TYR A 461 -0.74 -35.46 -14.75
CA TYR A 461 0.20 -34.39 -15.13
C TYR A 461 0.99 -34.85 -16.34
N TYR A 462 1.17 -33.97 -17.32
CA TYR A 462 1.80 -34.31 -18.59
C TYR A 462 2.92 -33.32 -18.91
N ASN A 463 4.06 -33.82 -19.40
CA ASN A 463 5.06 -32.94 -20.01
C ASN A 463 4.71 -32.63 -21.48
N ALA A 464 5.49 -31.76 -22.11
CA ALA A 464 5.30 -31.38 -23.52
C ALA A 464 5.33 -32.57 -24.51
N ARG A 465 5.91 -33.72 -24.11
CA ARG A 465 5.91 -34.97 -24.89
C ARG A 465 4.70 -35.87 -24.61
N LYS A 466 3.67 -35.34 -23.94
CA LYS A 466 2.43 -36.04 -23.55
C LYS A 466 2.66 -37.28 -22.67
N ARG A 467 3.81 -37.35 -21.98
CA ARG A 467 4.10 -38.44 -21.03
C ARG A 467 3.54 -38.09 -19.66
N ASN A 468 2.87 -39.06 -19.04
CA ASN A 468 2.34 -38.90 -17.69
C ASN A 468 3.48 -38.86 -16.66
N ILE A 469 3.54 -37.77 -15.89
CA ILE A 469 4.53 -37.52 -14.83
C ILE A 469 3.89 -37.47 -13.43
N LYS A 470 2.67 -37.96 -13.23
CA LYS A 470 1.98 -37.92 -11.93
C LYS A 470 2.75 -38.56 -10.78
N HIS A 471 3.47 -39.64 -11.05
CA HIS A 471 4.28 -40.36 -10.06
C HIS A 471 5.44 -39.51 -9.47
N VAL A 472 5.70 -38.34 -10.08
CA VAL A 472 6.82 -37.46 -9.68
C VAL A 472 6.44 -36.05 -9.30
N VAL A 473 5.14 -35.73 -9.31
CA VAL A 473 4.62 -34.40 -8.99
C VAL A 473 3.84 -34.49 -7.67
N ASP A 474 4.24 -33.73 -6.66
CA ASP A 474 3.47 -33.61 -5.43
C ASP A 474 2.22 -32.74 -5.67
N PRO A 475 1.13 -32.95 -4.92
CA PRO A 475 -0.18 -32.32 -5.15
C PRO A 475 -0.24 -30.83 -4.72
N ILE A 476 0.80 -30.06 -5.01
CA ILE A 476 0.90 -28.62 -4.67
C ILE A 476 -0.23 -27.80 -5.33
N ASP A 477 -0.76 -28.25 -6.46
CA ASP A 477 -1.90 -27.64 -7.12
C ASP A 477 -3.20 -27.70 -6.28
N ASP A 478 -3.31 -28.62 -5.32
CA ASP A 478 -4.43 -28.62 -4.35
C ASP A 478 -4.41 -27.35 -3.48
N LEU A 479 -3.25 -26.74 -3.23
CA LEU A 479 -3.17 -25.45 -2.55
C LEU A 479 -3.83 -24.33 -3.39
N PHE A 480 -3.60 -24.34 -4.70
CA PHE A 480 -4.16 -23.34 -5.62
C PHE A 480 -5.66 -23.53 -5.84
N LEU A 481 -6.15 -24.78 -5.78
CA LEU A 481 -7.57 -25.08 -5.79
C LEU A 481 -8.24 -24.63 -4.48
N ALA A 482 -7.58 -24.85 -3.32
CA ALA A 482 -8.10 -24.41 -2.03
C ALA A 482 -8.21 -22.89 -1.92
N VAL A 483 -7.27 -22.14 -2.51
CA VAL A 483 -7.32 -20.66 -2.57
C VAL A 483 -8.61 -20.13 -3.20
N GLN A 484 -9.24 -20.85 -4.13
CA GLN A 484 -10.52 -20.41 -4.72
C GLN A 484 -11.66 -20.31 -3.68
N LYS A 485 -11.52 -20.96 -2.53
CA LYS A 485 -12.48 -20.94 -1.42
C LYS A 485 -12.03 -20.05 -0.25
N ILE A 486 -10.82 -19.49 -0.32
CA ILE A 486 -10.24 -18.64 0.72
C ILE A 486 -10.20 -17.21 0.16
N PRO A 487 -11.08 -16.31 0.62
CA PRO A 487 -11.13 -14.95 0.09
C PRO A 487 -9.83 -14.19 0.36
N GLY A 488 -9.53 -13.22 -0.50
CA GLY A 488 -8.38 -12.32 -0.33
C GLY A 488 -7.03 -12.86 -0.82
N ILE A 489 -6.92 -14.14 -1.18
CA ILE A 489 -5.67 -14.71 -1.72
C ILE A 489 -5.66 -14.63 -3.26
N SER A 490 -4.62 -14.04 -3.83
CA SER A 490 -4.39 -14.02 -5.29
C SER A 490 -3.45 -15.14 -5.74
N SER A 491 -3.72 -15.78 -6.88
CA SER A 491 -2.94 -16.93 -7.35
C SER A 491 -2.45 -16.84 -8.80
N PRO A 492 -1.56 -15.89 -9.17
CA PRO A 492 -1.04 -15.80 -10.53
C PRO A 492 -0.17 -17.02 -10.91
N GLY A 493 -0.28 -17.46 -12.16
CA GLY A 493 0.55 -18.51 -12.74
C GLY A 493 1.35 -17.99 -13.94
N VAL A 494 2.59 -18.45 -14.05
CA VAL A 494 3.52 -18.20 -15.16
C VAL A 494 3.90 -19.55 -15.74
N GLY A 495 3.76 -19.69 -17.05
CA GLY A 495 4.15 -20.88 -17.79
C GLY A 495 4.31 -20.55 -19.27
N ASP A 496 4.87 -21.49 -20.02
CA ASP A 496 5.21 -21.27 -21.42
C ASP A 496 4.78 -22.40 -22.38
N GLY A 497 4.24 -23.51 -21.86
CA GLY A 497 3.90 -24.72 -22.62
C GLY A 497 2.43 -25.12 -22.56
N GLY A 498 1.60 -24.47 -21.74
CA GLY A 498 0.15 -24.72 -21.67
C GLY A 498 -0.25 -25.84 -20.71
N ASN A 499 0.70 -26.57 -20.15
CA ASN A 499 0.55 -27.66 -19.19
C ASN A 499 0.97 -27.26 -17.77
N GLU A 500 1.27 -25.99 -17.52
CA GLU A 500 1.60 -25.43 -16.22
C GLU A 500 0.36 -24.99 -15.44
N LEU A 501 0.54 -24.88 -14.13
CA LEU A 501 -0.45 -24.38 -13.20
C LEU A 501 -0.78 -22.91 -13.51
N GLY A 502 -2.05 -22.65 -13.78
CA GLY A 502 -2.55 -21.35 -14.25
C GLY A 502 -3.02 -21.37 -15.71
N MET A 503 -2.48 -22.27 -16.54
CA MET A 503 -2.85 -22.37 -17.97
C MET A 503 -4.28 -22.84 -18.21
N GLY A 504 -4.96 -23.35 -17.18
CA GLY A 504 -6.40 -23.58 -17.19
C GLY A 504 -7.22 -22.34 -17.59
N LYS A 505 -6.71 -21.13 -17.33
CA LYS A 505 -7.33 -19.86 -17.74
C LYS A 505 -7.36 -19.64 -19.25
N VAL A 506 -6.49 -20.32 -20.00
CA VAL A 506 -6.38 -20.28 -21.47
C VAL A 506 -6.52 -21.68 -22.09
N LYS A 507 -7.18 -22.61 -21.39
CA LYS A 507 -7.34 -24.02 -21.78
C LYS A 507 -7.80 -24.22 -23.22
N GLU A 508 -8.75 -23.41 -23.68
CA GLU A 508 -9.28 -23.52 -25.04
C GLU A 508 -8.29 -23.04 -26.10
N ALA A 509 -7.41 -22.09 -25.78
CA ALA A 509 -6.30 -21.70 -26.65
C ALA A 509 -5.21 -22.78 -26.66
N VAL A 510 -4.87 -23.35 -25.50
CA VAL A 510 -3.93 -24.48 -25.38
C VAL A 510 -4.37 -25.62 -26.29
N LYS A 511 -5.61 -26.10 -26.17
CA LYS A 511 -6.13 -27.19 -27.02
C LYS A 511 -6.06 -26.95 -28.53
N ARG A 512 -6.12 -25.69 -28.96
CA ARG A 512 -6.16 -25.32 -30.39
C ARG A 512 -4.78 -25.13 -30.99
N HIS A 513 -3.82 -24.69 -30.19
CA HIS A 513 -2.55 -24.15 -30.69
C HIS A 513 -1.32 -24.91 -30.18
N ILE A 514 -1.47 -25.78 -29.17
CA ILE A 514 -0.42 -26.60 -28.55
C ILE A 514 -0.85 -28.08 -28.58
#